data_AF-A0A7C5RSW8-F1
#
_entry.id   AF-A0A7C5RSW8-F1
#
_cell.length_a   1.000
_cell.length_b   1.000
_cell.length_c   1.000
_cell.angle_alpha   90.00
_cell.angle_beta   90.00
_cell.angle_gamma   90.00
#
_symmetry.space_group_name_H-M   'P 1'
#
loop_
_entity.id
_entity.type
_entity.pdbx_description
1 polymer ?
#
loop_
_entity_poly.entity_id
_entity_poly.type
_entity_poly.pdbx_seq_one_letter_code
_entity_poly.pdbx_strand_id
1 'polypeptide(L)'
;ALAAAPDPAGKLDAALDVILRLFSEHHALARLFLVEALAAGPAVHHALIEVRYRFATLIASELERAQEQGAIPPLDAHLAATACFGAVYEVVTQWLLSGQPAELTQAAPELRRLLRRMLGIPESPENGKT
;
A
#
# COMPACT_ATOMS: atom_id res chain seq x y z
N ALA A 1 11.40 8.47 6.14
CA ALA A 1 11.22 7.00 6.14
C ALA A 1 11.46 6.40 4.75
N LEU A 2 10.62 6.70 3.75
CA LEU A 2 10.76 6.21 2.35
C LEU A 2 12.11 6.49 1.68
N ALA A 3 12.71 7.67 1.92
CA ALA A 3 14.00 8.04 1.33
C ALA A 3 15.23 7.34 1.96
N ALA A 4 15.04 6.64 3.10
CA ALA A 4 16.13 6.05 3.87
C ALA A 4 16.32 4.54 3.63
N ALA A 5 15.39 3.89 2.94
CA ALA A 5 15.51 2.46 2.64
C ALA A 5 16.46 2.24 1.44
N PRO A 6 17.47 1.36 1.58
CA PRO A 6 18.54 1.21 0.60
C PRO A 6 18.11 0.47 -0.68
N ASP A 7 17.00 -0.27 -0.64
CA ASP A 7 16.50 -1.06 -1.76
C ASP A 7 14.96 -0.94 -1.93
N PRO A 8 14.42 -1.26 -3.12
CA PRO A 8 12.98 -1.16 -3.40
C PRO A 8 12.08 -1.99 -2.48
N ALA A 9 12.58 -3.12 -1.96
CA ALA A 9 11.83 -3.96 -1.03
C ALA A 9 11.68 -3.26 0.33
N GLY A 10 12.75 -2.68 0.85
CA GLY A 10 12.75 -1.89 2.07
C GLY A 10 11.87 -0.64 1.97
N LYS A 11 11.82 -0.01 0.78
CA LYS A 11 10.92 1.13 0.53
C LYS A 11 9.45 0.72 0.61
N LEU A 12 9.08 -0.36 -0.05
CA LEU A 12 7.71 -0.90 -0.03
C LEU A 12 7.28 -1.25 1.40
N ASP A 13 8.13 -1.97 2.14
CA ASP A 13 7.86 -2.36 3.51
C ASP A 13 7.66 -1.15 4.42
N ALA A 14 8.57 -0.18 4.35
CA ALA A 14 8.50 1.03 5.14
C ALA A 14 7.26 1.87 4.78
N ALA A 15 6.90 1.93 3.51
CA ALA A 15 5.69 2.61 3.05
C ALA A 15 4.43 1.96 3.65
N LEU A 16 4.36 0.63 3.60
CA LEU A 16 3.23 -0.14 4.11
C LEU A 16 3.09 0.02 5.63
N ASP A 17 4.19 -0.03 6.37
CA ASP A 17 4.15 0.16 7.83
C ASP A 17 3.69 1.56 8.21
N VAL A 18 4.19 2.59 7.50
CA VAL A 18 3.78 3.98 7.71
C VAL A 18 2.29 4.15 7.41
N ILE A 19 1.79 3.63 6.29
CA ILE A 19 0.41 3.85 5.88
C ILE A 19 -0.59 3.13 6.80
N LEU A 20 -0.29 1.89 7.20
CA LEU A 20 -1.16 1.14 8.11
C LEU A 20 -1.18 1.75 9.51
N ARG A 21 -0.03 2.24 10.01
CA ARG A 21 0.03 2.99 11.27
C ARG A 21 -0.78 4.29 11.19
N LEU A 22 -0.64 5.06 10.11
CA LEU A 22 -1.36 6.32 9.94
C LEU A 22 -2.88 6.12 9.96
N PHE A 23 -3.38 5.08 9.28
CA PHE A 23 -4.81 4.75 9.32
C PHE A 23 -5.29 4.27 10.69
N SER A 24 -4.43 3.54 11.42
CA SER A 24 -4.72 3.11 12.80
C SER A 24 -4.84 4.32 13.73
N GLU A 25 -3.86 5.23 13.68
CA GLU A 25 -3.80 6.44 14.52
C GLU A 25 -4.93 7.44 14.21
N HIS A 26 -5.41 7.48 12.97
CA HIS A 26 -6.42 8.42 12.52
C HIS A 26 -7.73 7.74 12.07
N HIS A 27 -8.18 6.70 12.78
CA HIS A 27 -9.36 5.90 12.43
C HIS A 27 -10.59 6.74 12.03
N ALA A 28 -10.96 7.76 12.80
CA ALA A 28 -12.14 8.58 12.51
C ALA A 28 -12.02 9.33 11.17
N LEU A 29 -10.85 9.91 10.89
CA LEU A 29 -10.59 10.59 9.62
C LEU A 29 -10.54 9.57 8.47
N ALA A 30 -9.91 8.41 8.69
CA ALA A 30 -9.85 7.34 7.71
C ALA A 30 -11.26 6.87 7.32
N ARG A 31 -12.15 6.66 8.29
CA ARG A 31 -13.56 6.30 8.05
C ARG A 31 -14.31 7.37 7.29
N LEU A 32 -14.15 8.63 7.69
CA LEU A 32 -14.76 9.77 7.00
C LEU A 32 -14.35 9.79 5.52
N PHE A 33 -13.06 9.65 5.21
CA PHE A 33 -12.57 9.76 3.84
C PHE A 33 -12.79 8.50 2.97
N LEU A 34 -12.67 7.30 3.55
CA LEU A 34 -12.69 6.04 2.79
C LEU A 34 -14.07 5.37 2.74
N VAL A 35 -14.94 5.68 3.69
CA VAL A 35 -16.28 5.08 3.78
C VAL A 35 -17.36 6.12 3.53
N GLU A 36 -17.36 7.22 4.30
CA GLU A 36 -18.48 8.17 4.31
C GLU A 36 -18.45 9.15 3.12
N ALA A 37 -17.27 9.66 2.77
CA ALA A 37 -17.09 10.63 1.69
C ALA A 37 -17.47 10.10 0.31
N LEU A 38 -17.52 8.77 0.14
CA LEU A 38 -18.05 8.13 -1.07
C LEU A 38 -19.53 8.45 -1.30
N ALA A 39 -20.30 8.74 -0.24
CA ALA A 39 -21.70 9.12 -0.31
C ALA A 39 -21.93 10.65 -0.48
N ALA A 40 -20.86 11.46 -0.46
CA ALA A 40 -20.95 12.93 -0.43
C ALA A 40 -21.23 13.58 -1.81
N GLY A 41 -21.46 12.78 -2.85
CA GLY A 41 -21.83 13.23 -4.19
C GLY A 41 -20.65 13.34 -5.19
N PRO A 42 -20.93 13.71 -6.45
CA PRO A 42 -19.99 13.53 -7.57
C PRO A 42 -18.68 14.31 -7.44
N ALA A 43 -18.71 15.54 -6.90
CA ALA A 43 -17.52 16.38 -6.77
C ALA A 43 -16.49 15.79 -5.80
N VAL A 44 -16.95 15.30 -4.64
CA VAL A 44 -16.09 14.66 -3.64
C VAL A 44 -15.55 13.33 -4.18
N HIS A 45 -16.40 12.56 -4.87
CA HIS A 45 -15.97 11.31 -5.50
C HIS A 45 -14.86 11.52 -6.54
N HIS A 46 -14.99 12.54 -7.40
CA HIS A 46 -13.97 12.88 -8.38
C HIS A 46 -12.63 13.26 -7.73
N ALA A 47 -12.66 14.09 -6.69
CA ALA A 47 -11.45 14.45 -5.93
C ALA A 47 -10.79 13.22 -5.30
N LEU A 48 -11.57 12.27 -4.77
CA LEU A 48 -11.04 11.01 -4.22
C LEU A 48 -10.41 10.14 -5.30
N ILE A 49 -11.03 10.03 -6.49
CA ILE A 49 -10.44 9.30 -7.63
C ILE A 49 -9.10 9.93 -8.02
N GLU A 50 -9.03 11.25 -8.10
CA GLU A 50 -7.80 11.96 -8.45
C GLU A 50 -6.67 11.70 -7.44
N VAL A 51 -6.97 11.71 -6.14
CA VAL A 51 -6.01 11.36 -5.10
C VAL A 51 -5.52 9.92 -5.27
N ARG A 52 -6.42 8.96 -5.48
CA ARG A 52 -6.06 7.55 -5.71
C ARG A 52 -5.16 7.38 -6.92
N TYR A 53 -5.49 8.06 -8.02
CA TYR A 53 -4.69 8.05 -9.24
C TYR A 53 -3.28 8.57 -8.98
N ARG A 54 -3.14 9.71 -8.30
CA ARG A 54 -1.83 10.29 -7.94
C ARG A 54 -1.01 9.32 -7.07
N PHE A 55 -1.63 8.62 -6.12
CA PHE A 55 -0.95 7.59 -5.32
C PHE A 55 -0.45 6.43 -6.18
N ALA A 56 -1.28 5.90 -7.08
CA ALA A 56 -0.87 4.83 -7.99
C ALA A 56 0.27 5.28 -8.91
N THR A 57 0.25 6.51 -9.42
CA THR A 57 1.35 7.07 -10.23
C THR A 57 2.66 7.16 -9.45
N LEU A 58 2.63 7.55 -8.17
CA LEU A 58 3.82 7.58 -7.32
C LEU A 58 4.40 6.18 -7.06
N ILE A 59 3.54 5.17 -6.89
CA ILE A 59 4.00 3.78 -6.75
C ILE A 59 4.61 3.30 -8.08
N ALA A 60 3.97 3.60 -9.22
CA ALA A 60 4.43 3.20 -10.54
C ALA A 60 5.84 3.73 -10.84
N SER A 61 6.11 5.01 -10.55
CA SER A 61 7.44 5.58 -10.79
C SER A 61 8.54 4.94 -9.94
N GLU A 62 8.25 4.51 -8.71
CA GLU A 62 9.22 3.75 -7.90
C GLU A 62 9.43 2.32 -8.43
N LEU A 63 8.39 1.69 -8.98
CA LEU A 63 8.51 0.37 -9.63
C LEU A 63 9.35 0.45 -10.91
N GLU A 64 9.12 1.47 -11.75
CA GLU A 64 9.93 1.72 -12.94
C GLU A 64 11.41 1.88 -12.59
N ARG A 65 11.71 2.70 -11.57
CA ARG A 65 13.10 2.87 -11.08
C ARG A 65 13.70 1.58 -10.54
N ALA A 66 12.90 0.74 -9.88
CA ALA A 66 13.36 -0.56 -9.40
C ALA A 66 13.66 -1.53 -10.55
N GLN A 67 12.87 -1.49 -11.64
CA GLN A 67 13.13 -2.25 -12.87
C GLN A 67 14.40 -1.78 -13.56
N GLU A 68 14.61 -0.46 -13.69
CA GLU A 68 15.84 0.13 -14.27
C GLU A 68 17.10 -0.29 -13.52
N GLN A 69 17.00 -0.48 -12.20
CA GLN A 69 18.09 -0.93 -11.34
C GLN A 69 18.25 -2.46 -11.32
N GLY A 70 17.39 -3.20 -12.03
CA GLY A 70 17.39 -4.67 -12.04
C GLY A 70 16.97 -5.32 -10.70
N ALA A 71 16.33 -4.55 -9.81
CA ALA A 71 15.95 -5.01 -8.47
C ALA A 71 14.66 -5.85 -8.46
N ILE A 72 13.80 -5.67 -9.47
CA ILE A 72 12.57 -6.45 -9.68
C ILE A 72 12.49 -6.88 -11.15
N PRO A 73 11.77 -7.98 -11.47
CA PRO A 73 11.58 -8.41 -12.86
C PRO A 73 10.74 -7.40 -13.65
N PRO A 74 10.82 -7.41 -14.99
CA PRO A 74 9.96 -6.58 -15.84
C PRO A 74 8.47 -6.87 -15.62
N LEU A 75 7.69 -5.82 -15.40
CA LEU A 75 6.25 -5.84 -15.24
C LEU A 75 5.61 -4.52 -15.71
N ASP A 76 4.30 -4.51 -15.91
CA ASP A 76 3.54 -3.27 -16.15
C ASP A 76 3.43 -2.48 -14.85
N ALA A 77 4.29 -1.47 -14.69
CA ALA A 77 4.42 -0.70 -13.45
C ALA A 77 3.13 0.01 -13.05
N HIS A 78 2.37 0.53 -14.02
CA HIS A 78 1.12 1.22 -13.74
C HIS A 78 0.02 0.27 -13.29
N LEU A 79 -0.11 -0.89 -13.96
CA LEU A 79 -1.08 -1.90 -13.56
C LEU A 79 -0.74 -2.48 -12.18
N ALA A 80 0.53 -2.80 -11.94
CA ALA A 80 0.98 -3.33 -10.66
C ALA A 80 0.83 -2.32 -9.53
N ALA A 81 1.15 -1.04 -9.76
CA ALA A 81 0.92 0.02 -8.79
C ALA A 81 -0.56 0.18 -8.45
N THR A 82 -1.44 0.12 -9.45
CA THR A 82 -2.89 0.16 -9.27
C THR A 82 -3.37 -1.03 -8.44
N ALA A 83 -2.87 -2.23 -8.73
CA ALA A 83 -3.20 -3.44 -7.97
C ALA A 83 -2.69 -3.38 -6.51
N CYS A 84 -1.45 -2.93 -6.30
CA CYS A 84 -0.88 -2.68 -4.97
C CYS A 84 -1.75 -1.73 -4.16
N PHE A 85 -2.08 -0.58 -4.75
CA PHE A 85 -2.92 0.42 -4.10
C PHE A 85 -4.30 -0.16 -3.78
N GLY A 86 -4.93 -0.86 -4.73
CA GLY A 86 -6.23 -1.50 -4.55
C GLY A 86 -6.25 -2.51 -3.41
N ALA A 87 -5.21 -3.35 -3.29
CA ALA A 87 -5.08 -4.31 -2.21
C ALA A 87 -4.99 -3.63 -0.83
N VAL A 88 -4.16 -2.60 -0.69
CA VAL A 88 -4.05 -1.83 0.56
C VAL A 88 -5.36 -1.11 0.87
N TYR A 89 -5.95 -0.46 -0.13
CA TYR A 89 -7.22 0.26 0.00
C TYR A 89 -8.34 -0.66 0.52
N GLU A 90 -8.46 -1.86 -0.04
CA GLU A 90 -9.49 -2.82 0.35
C GLU A 90 -9.27 -3.34 1.77
N VAL A 91 -8.02 -3.68 2.14
CA VAL A 91 -7.71 -4.13 3.51
C VAL A 91 -8.07 -3.05 4.54
N VAL A 92 -7.73 -1.79 4.27
CA VAL A 92 -8.08 -0.67 5.16
C VAL A 92 -9.59 -0.46 5.21
N THR A 93 -10.28 -0.54 4.08
CA THR A 93 -11.73 -0.34 4.01
C THR A 93 -12.48 -1.43 4.77
N GLN A 94 -12.11 -2.70 4.58
CA GLN A 94 -12.68 -3.83 5.31
C GLN A 94 -12.45 -3.70 6.81
N TRP A 95 -11.25 -3.28 7.23
CA TRP A 95 -10.94 -3.03 8.63
C TRP A 95 -11.83 -1.92 9.22
N LEU A 96 -12.00 -0.80 8.52
CA LEU A 96 -12.87 0.31 8.96
C LEU A 96 -14.35 -0.08 9.07
N LEU A 97 -14.80 -1.04 8.26
CA LEU A 97 -16.20 -1.51 8.24
C LEU A 97 -16.46 -2.61 9.27
N SER A 98 -15.52 -3.54 9.45
CA SER A 98 -15.68 -4.72 10.31
C SER A 98 -15.13 -4.53 11.73
N GLY A 99 -14.21 -3.59 11.92
CA GLY A 99 -13.43 -3.43 13.15
C GLY A 99 -12.49 -4.60 13.43
N GLN A 100 -12.19 -5.43 12.43
CA GLN A 100 -11.31 -6.60 12.55
C GLN A 100 -10.17 -6.51 11.53
N PRO A 101 -8.92 -6.84 11.90
CA PRO A 101 -8.44 -7.12 13.26
C PRO A 101 -8.55 -5.91 14.20
N ALA A 102 -8.38 -6.10 15.51
CA ALA A 102 -8.42 -4.99 16.49
C ALA A 102 -7.39 -3.89 16.15
N GLU A 103 -6.21 -4.28 15.69
CA GLU A 103 -5.16 -3.38 15.23
C GLU A 103 -4.83 -3.67 13.77
N LEU A 104 -5.02 -2.70 12.87
CA LEU A 104 -4.76 -2.86 11.44
C LEU A 104 -3.31 -3.28 11.14
N THR A 105 -2.36 -2.87 11.98
CA THR A 105 -0.95 -3.27 11.86
C THR A 105 -0.73 -4.78 11.96
N GLN A 106 -1.68 -5.54 12.51
CA GLN A 106 -1.63 -7.02 12.50
C GLN A 106 -1.71 -7.62 11.09
N ALA A 107 -2.29 -6.89 10.13
CA ALA A 107 -2.31 -7.30 8.73
C ALA A 107 -0.98 -7.05 8.00
N ALA A 108 -0.09 -6.23 8.57
CA ALA A 108 1.13 -5.77 7.88
C ALA A 108 2.05 -6.90 7.40
N PRO A 109 2.38 -7.94 8.21
CA PRO A 109 3.30 -8.99 7.78
C PRO A 109 2.77 -9.80 6.58
N GLU A 110 1.49 -10.15 6.63
CA GLU A 110 0.83 -10.94 5.59
C GLU A 110 0.67 -10.13 4.30
N LEU A 111 0.16 -8.91 4.42
CA LEU A 111 -0.05 -8.02 3.28
C LEU A 111 1.27 -7.69 2.58
N ARG A 112 2.34 -7.47 3.36
CA ARG A 112 3.70 -7.28 2.83
C ARG A 112 4.16 -8.48 2.00
N ARG A 113 4.01 -9.69 2.53
CA ARG A 113 4.39 -10.92 1.84
C ARG A 113 3.66 -11.05 0.49
N LEU A 114 2.35 -10.81 0.49
CA LEU A 114 1.53 -10.86 -0.72
C LEU A 114 1.96 -9.82 -1.76
N LEU A 115 2.18 -8.58 -1.33
CA LEU A 115 2.60 -7.49 -2.23
C LEU A 115 4.01 -7.72 -2.79
N ARG A 116 4.96 -8.17 -1.98
CA ARG A 116 6.31 -8.53 -2.43
C ARG A 116 6.27 -9.61 -3.50
N ARG A 117 5.52 -10.69 -3.25
CA ARG A 117 5.35 -11.79 -4.21
C ARG A 117 4.70 -11.31 -5.52
N MET A 118 3.69 -10.44 -5.44
CA MET A 118 3.02 -9.87 -6.62
C MET A 118 3.99 -9.03 -7.46
N LEU A 119 4.91 -8.30 -6.82
CA LEU A 119 5.89 -7.44 -7.48
C LEU A 119 7.17 -8.19 -7.90
N GLY A 120 7.25 -9.50 -7.65
CA GLY A 120 8.46 -10.29 -7.91
C GLY A 120 9.66 -9.87 -7.05
N ILE A 121 9.41 -9.21 -5.91
CA ILE A 121 10.44 -8.87 -4.93
C ILE A 121 10.78 -10.14 -4.15
N PRO A 122 12.05 -10.56 -4.09
CA PRO A 122 12.43 -11.73 -3.33
C PRO A 122 12.10 -11.55 -1.84
N GLU A 123 11.59 -12.60 -1.21
CA GLU A 123 11.48 -12.67 0.24
C GLU A 123 12.89 -12.42 0.82
N SER A 124 13.01 -11.52 1.81
CA SER A 124 14.26 -11.48 2.57
C SER A 124 14.44 -12.86 3.19
N PRO A 125 15.62 -13.49 3.10
CA PRO A 125 15.84 -14.77 3.75
C PRO A 125 15.45 -14.60 5.22
N GLU A 126 14.45 -15.35 5.67
CA GLU A 126 14.15 -15.46 7.09
C GLU A 126 15.48 -15.76 7.78
N ASN A 127 15.89 -14.90 8.71
CA ASN A 127 16.98 -15.24 9.62
C ASN A 127 16.59 -16.57 10.26
N GLY A 128 17.29 -17.63 9.84
CA GLY A 128 17.00 -18.99 10.23
C GLY A 128 16.92 -19.06 11.75
N LYS A 129 15.73 -19.39 12.26
CA LYS A 129 15.61 -19.95 13.59
C LYS A 129 16.30 -21.30 13.55
N THR A 130 17.53 -21.33 14.07
CA THR A 130 18.20 -22.55 14.54
C THR A 130 17.72 -22.85 15.95
#